data_AF-A0AAD6VTR7-F1
#
_entry.id   AF-A0AAD6VTR7-F1
#
_cell.length_a   1.000
_cell.length_b   1.000
_cell.length_c   1.000
_cell.angle_alpha   90.00
_cell.angle_beta   90.00
_cell.angle_gamma   90.00
#
_symmetry.space_group_name_H-M   'P 1'
#
loop_
_entity.id
_entity.type
_entity.pdbx_description
1 polymer ?
#
loop_
_entity_poly.entity_id
_entity_poly.type
_entity_poly.pdbx_seq_one_letter_code
_entity_poly.pdbx_strand_id
1 'polypeptide(L)'
;MYSRETFIQQPNRKFVYATMLTARDIRVLRFDRAGCYYSQKIDYHANAVFFVKLVLLLSSFDEAVLGFDTSMYWENGRRKMKITPPEIFNKTTKELVFELEDKPLFSRRTIRSRGTVCWVGTYNDEQYIVKDYWRADGRLCESEFLRGLVNIKGVGQMLTYVDDRDSIKLGRGLESMISDSGAPVADRSFMRVVVQKYGETLEKATSAHHLLCAVRDIVEGHRDSLLKVDTLHRDLSFNNLLLTLPADDACGVIIDWDMATGMTDLVREQGRGTDGDLRTGTMPYQSVKMLHGDPRLSHHDHMDDLESIFYVLCYVLFSHDTSGKLVENN
;
A
#
# COMPACT_ATOMS: atom_id res chain seq x y z
N MET A 1 12.25 -5.47 19.04
CA MET A 1 12.04 -6.83 18.48
C MET A 1 10.57 -7.24 18.60
N TYR A 2 9.95 -7.14 19.79
CA TYR A 2 8.57 -7.58 20.03
C TYR A 2 7.49 -6.88 19.17
N SER A 3 7.46 -5.55 19.13
CA SER A 3 6.39 -4.80 18.43
C SER A 3 6.36 -5.04 16.91
N ARG A 4 7.54 -5.30 16.31
CA ARG A 4 7.62 -5.66 14.89
C ARG A 4 6.89 -6.97 14.62
N GLU A 5 7.14 -7.99 15.45
CA GLU A 5 6.43 -9.27 15.30
C GLU A 5 4.95 -9.15 15.61
N THR A 6 4.54 -8.28 16.54
CA THR A 6 3.11 -8.00 16.74
C THR A 6 2.45 -7.49 15.45
N PHE A 7 3.05 -6.53 14.74
CA PHE A 7 2.49 -6.08 13.46
C PHE A 7 2.48 -7.16 12.37
N ILE A 8 3.42 -8.11 12.41
CA ILE A 8 3.48 -9.21 11.44
C ILE A 8 2.38 -10.25 11.72
N GLN A 9 2.18 -10.60 12.99
CA GLN A 9 1.19 -11.61 13.41
C GLN A 9 -0.23 -11.04 13.51
N GLN A 10 -0.36 -9.73 13.74
CA GLN A 10 -1.63 -9.02 13.91
C GLN A 10 -1.70 -7.86 12.88
N PRO A 11 -1.86 -8.18 11.59
CA PRO A 11 -1.77 -7.21 10.50
C PRO A 11 -2.87 -6.12 10.52
N ASN A 12 -3.94 -6.30 11.29
CA ASN A 12 -4.99 -5.29 11.51
C ASN A 12 -4.69 -4.32 12.68
N ARG A 13 -3.46 -4.31 13.21
CA ARG A 13 -3.00 -3.32 14.20
C ARG A 13 -2.66 -1.98 13.56
N LYS A 14 -3.29 -0.91 14.05
CA LYS A 14 -2.92 0.49 13.78
C LYS A 14 -1.74 0.93 14.65
N PHE A 15 -1.70 0.48 15.91
CA PHE A 15 -0.61 0.72 16.84
C PHE A 15 -0.49 -0.42 17.87
N VAL A 16 0.63 -0.47 18.58
CA VAL A 16 0.92 -1.46 19.62
C VAL A 16 1.52 -0.76 20.83
N TYR A 17 0.96 -0.99 22.01
CA TYR A 17 1.59 -0.60 23.27
C TYR A 17 2.67 -1.61 23.69
N ALA A 18 3.73 -1.09 24.28
CA ALA A 18 4.77 -1.87 24.95
C ALA A 18 5.24 -1.11 26.20
N THR A 19 5.86 -1.81 27.14
CA THR A 19 6.36 -1.20 28.38
C THR A 19 7.81 -1.59 28.61
N MET A 20 8.61 -0.64 29.08
CA MET A 20 9.93 -0.92 29.66
C MET A 20 9.81 -0.74 31.17
N LEU A 21 9.97 -1.82 31.91
CA LEU A 21 9.86 -1.84 33.37
C LEU A 21 11.23 -2.08 33.99
N THR A 22 11.56 -1.32 35.03
CA THR A 22 12.69 -1.55 35.94
C THR A 22 12.15 -1.77 37.35
N ALA A 23 13.03 -1.94 38.34
CA ALA A 23 12.62 -2.10 39.74
C ALA A 23 11.88 -0.89 40.32
N ARG A 24 12.02 0.29 39.70
CA ARG A 24 11.46 1.56 40.20
C ARG A 24 10.63 2.32 39.18
N ASP A 25 11.01 2.25 37.92
CA ASP A 25 10.42 3.05 36.86
C ASP A 25 9.71 2.19 35.82
N ILE A 26 8.66 2.75 35.24
CA ILE A 26 8.05 2.26 34.01
C ILE A 26 8.10 3.34 32.93
N ARG A 27 8.28 2.91 31.68
CA ARG A 27 8.09 3.74 30.49
C ARG A 27 7.05 3.07 29.60
N VAL A 28 6.07 3.84 29.15
CA VAL A 28 5.07 3.38 28.18
C VAL A 28 5.54 3.76 26.78
N LEU A 29 5.51 2.81 25.86
CA LEU A 29 5.87 2.97 24.46
C LEU A 29 4.65 2.64 23.61
N ARG A 30 4.43 3.40 22.56
CA ARG A 30 3.43 3.18 21.52
C ARG A 30 4.15 3.14 20.18
N PHE A 31 4.12 1.98 19.53
CA PHE A 31 4.64 1.81 18.19
C PHE A 31 3.49 1.94 17.19
N ASP A 32 3.69 2.75 16.16
CA ASP A 32 2.78 2.91 15.02
C ASP A 32 3.60 3.16 13.74
N ARG A 33 2.94 3.55 12.64
CA ARG A 33 3.63 3.73 11.35
C ARG A 33 4.43 5.03 11.23
N ALA A 34 4.41 5.91 12.23
CA ALA A 34 5.34 7.05 12.35
C ALA A 34 6.57 6.71 13.20
N GLY A 35 6.58 5.56 13.90
CA GLY A 35 7.70 5.09 14.71
C GLY A 35 7.28 4.82 16.15
N CYS A 36 8.18 5.10 17.09
CA CYS A 36 7.92 4.93 18.52
C CYS A 36 7.61 6.30 19.16
N TYR A 37 6.48 6.38 19.85
CA TYR A 37 6.13 7.47 20.75
C TYR A 37 6.15 6.93 22.18
N TYR A 38 6.70 7.67 23.13
CA TYR A 38 6.90 7.13 24.48
C TYR A 38 6.68 8.19 25.55
N SER A 39 6.38 7.74 26.76
CA SER A 39 6.33 8.59 27.94
C SER A 39 7.73 8.93 28.47
N GLN A 40 7.81 9.92 29.36
CA GLN A 40 8.92 9.98 30.31
C GLN A 40 8.93 8.74 31.22
N LYS A 41 10.03 8.54 31.96
CA LYS A 41 10.07 7.51 33.00
C LYS A 41 9.13 7.91 34.15
N ILE A 42 8.38 6.95 34.66
CA ILE A 42 7.39 7.15 35.72
C ILE A 42 7.76 6.23 36.88
N ASP A 43 8.02 6.79 38.06
CA ASP A 43 8.17 6.03 39.29
C ASP A 43 6.78 5.47 39.68
N TYR A 44 6.59 4.17 39.46
CA TYR A 44 5.29 3.54 39.66
C TYR A 44 4.99 3.23 41.13
N HIS A 45 5.99 3.31 42.03
CA HIS A 45 5.76 3.23 43.47
C HIS A 45 5.19 4.55 43.98
N ALA A 46 5.67 5.68 43.44
CA ALA A 46 5.11 6.99 43.73
C ALA A 46 3.72 7.22 43.09
N ASN A 47 3.43 6.56 41.96
CA ASN A 47 2.16 6.67 41.24
C ASN A 47 1.51 5.31 40.95
N ALA A 48 1.15 4.59 42.00
CA ALA A 48 0.55 3.26 41.89
C ALA A 48 -0.77 3.26 41.10
N VAL A 49 -1.55 4.35 41.18
CA VAL A 49 -2.81 4.49 40.43
C VAL A 49 -2.57 4.47 38.91
N PHE A 50 -1.53 5.17 38.43
CA PHE A 50 -1.15 5.12 37.01
C PHE A 50 -0.79 3.70 36.58
N PHE A 51 -0.04 2.97 37.41
CA PHE A 51 0.36 1.61 37.11
C PHE A 51 -0.85 0.67 36.98
N VAL A 52 -1.81 0.74 37.91
CA VAL A 52 -3.05 -0.05 37.82
C VAL A 52 -3.83 0.30 36.56
N LYS A 53 -3.97 1.59 36.23
CA LYS A 53 -4.63 2.02 34.98
C LYS A 53 -3.94 1.47 33.73
N LEU A 54 -2.62 1.43 33.71
CA LEU A 54 -1.86 0.86 32.60
C LEU A 54 -2.09 -0.66 32.48
N VAL A 55 -2.12 -1.40 33.59
CA VAL A 55 -2.45 -2.83 33.57
C VAL A 55 -3.85 -3.07 33.02
N LEU A 56 -4.83 -2.26 33.45
CA LEU A 56 -6.20 -2.32 32.94
C LEU A 56 -6.27 -1.99 31.45
N LEU A 57 -5.54 -0.97 30.99
CA LEU A 57 -5.43 -0.61 29.58
C LEU A 57 -4.89 -1.77 28.74
N LEU A 58 -3.78 -2.38 29.17
CA LEU A 58 -3.14 -3.49 28.47
C LEU A 58 -3.95 -4.80 28.52
N SER A 59 -4.87 -4.91 29.48
CA SER A 59 -5.78 -6.06 29.65
C SER A 59 -7.18 -5.80 29.11
N SER A 60 -7.39 -4.68 28.41
CA SER A 60 -8.69 -4.29 27.88
C SER A 60 -9.20 -5.28 26.83
N PHE A 61 -10.51 -5.54 26.82
CA PHE A 61 -11.17 -6.24 25.70
C PHE A 61 -11.64 -5.28 24.61
N ASP A 62 -11.51 -3.97 24.82
CA ASP A 62 -11.78 -2.97 23.79
C ASP A 62 -10.64 -2.98 22.76
N GLU A 63 -10.93 -3.58 21.61
CA GLU A 63 -10.01 -3.72 20.49
C GLU A 63 -9.52 -2.36 19.96
N ALA A 64 -10.37 -1.33 19.93
CA ALA A 64 -10.00 0.00 19.45
C ALA A 64 -8.96 0.63 20.37
N VAL A 65 -9.16 0.50 21.69
CA VAL A 65 -8.23 0.99 22.70
C VAL A 65 -6.87 0.29 22.61
N LEU A 66 -6.86 -1.01 22.29
CA LEU A 66 -5.62 -1.74 22.06
C LEU A 66 -4.98 -1.43 20.70
N GLY A 67 -5.68 -0.73 19.80
CA GLY A 67 -5.16 -0.30 18.51
C GLY A 67 -5.41 -1.27 17.35
N PHE A 68 -6.44 -2.10 17.44
CA PHE A 68 -6.96 -2.86 16.31
C PHE A 68 -7.88 -1.99 15.43
N ASP A 69 -7.91 -2.33 14.14
CA ASP A 69 -8.97 -1.86 13.25
C ASP A 69 -10.27 -2.65 13.48
N THR A 70 -11.23 -2.01 14.14
CA THR A 70 -12.55 -2.57 14.47
C THR A 70 -13.49 -2.74 13.28
N SER A 71 -13.10 -2.31 12.08
CA SER A 71 -13.84 -2.68 10.87
C SER A 71 -13.64 -4.15 10.49
N MET A 72 -12.57 -4.78 11.00
CA MET A 72 -12.31 -6.20 10.83
C MET A 72 -12.78 -6.96 12.07
N TYR A 73 -13.53 -8.03 11.87
CA TYR A 73 -14.11 -8.84 12.95
C TYR A 73 -14.25 -10.29 12.54
N TRP A 74 -14.59 -11.15 13.49
CA TRP A 74 -14.88 -12.56 13.23
C TRP A 74 -16.37 -12.83 13.39
N GLU A 75 -16.94 -13.56 12.44
CA GLU A 75 -18.32 -14.04 12.50
C GLU A 75 -18.37 -15.47 11.96
N ASN A 76 -18.95 -16.40 12.74
CA ASN A 76 -19.05 -17.82 12.37
C ASN A 76 -17.71 -18.46 11.97
N GLY A 77 -16.61 -18.08 12.64
CA GLY A 77 -15.27 -18.60 12.35
C GLY A 77 -14.64 -18.06 11.06
N ARG A 78 -15.28 -17.10 10.38
CA ARG A 78 -14.75 -16.41 9.21
C ARG A 78 -14.36 -14.98 9.56
N ARG A 79 -13.24 -14.52 9.01
CA ARG A 79 -12.84 -13.11 9.13
C ARG A 79 -13.66 -12.28 8.15
N LYS A 80 -14.23 -11.18 8.63
CA LYS A 80 -14.99 -10.24 7.82
C LYS A 80 -14.46 -8.83 7.98
N MET A 81 -14.69 -8.00 6.96
CA MET A 81 -14.40 -6.58 7.01
C MET A 81 -15.59 -5.79 6.52
N LYS A 82 -16.02 -4.84 7.34
CA LYS A 82 -17.06 -3.88 7.02
C LYS A 82 -16.43 -2.62 6.45
N ILE A 83 -16.94 -2.15 5.31
CA ILE A 83 -16.49 -0.92 4.66
C ILE A 83 -17.73 -0.06 4.44
N THR A 84 -17.68 1.17 4.93
CA THR A 84 -18.68 2.21 4.67
C THR A 84 -18.06 3.19 3.68
N PRO A 85 -18.25 2.97 2.37
CA PRO A 85 -17.57 3.77 1.37
C PRO A 85 -18.21 5.14 1.18
N PRO A 86 -17.43 6.18 0.84
CA PRO A 86 -17.97 7.45 0.35
C PRO A 86 -18.63 7.29 -1.02
N GLU A 87 -18.14 6.34 -1.83
CA GLU A 87 -18.59 6.10 -3.19
C GLU A 87 -18.37 4.63 -3.57
N ILE A 88 -19.28 4.04 -4.34
CA ILE A 88 -19.08 2.74 -4.97
C ILE A 88 -19.14 2.91 -6.48
N PHE A 89 -18.03 2.61 -7.14
CA PHE A 89 -17.95 2.77 -8.59
C PHE A 89 -18.82 1.72 -9.27
N ASN A 90 -19.65 2.17 -10.21
CA ASN A 90 -20.56 1.35 -11.01
C ASN A 90 -21.63 0.55 -10.22
N LYS A 91 -21.90 0.87 -8.95
CA LYS A 91 -22.94 0.22 -8.12
C LYS A 91 -23.62 1.23 -7.19
N THR A 92 -24.75 0.88 -6.58
CA THR A 92 -25.46 1.75 -5.61
C THR A 92 -24.78 1.72 -4.24
N THR A 93 -24.64 2.88 -3.61
CA THR A 93 -24.03 3.04 -2.27
C THR A 93 -24.78 2.22 -1.22
N LYS A 94 -24.05 1.29 -0.60
CA LYS A 94 -24.47 0.55 0.59
C LYS A 94 -23.24 0.13 1.39
N GLU A 95 -23.46 -0.25 2.64
CA GLU A 95 -22.40 -0.88 3.43
C GLU A 95 -21.94 -2.18 2.75
N LEU A 96 -20.63 -2.36 2.67
CA LEU A 96 -20.00 -3.54 2.07
C LEU A 96 -19.43 -4.42 3.17
N VAL A 97 -19.67 -5.73 3.08
CA VAL A 97 -19.09 -6.73 3.98
C VAL A 97 -18.33 -7.74 3.13
N PHE A 98 -17.02 -7.78 3.31
CA PHE A 98 -16.13 -8.73 2.64
C PHE A 98 -15.83 -9.89 3.57
N GLU A 99 -15.92 -11.12 3.07
CA GLU A 99 -15.31 -12.28 3.72
C GLU A 99 -13.84 -12.35 3.31
N LEU A 100 -12.93 -12.30 4.28
CA LEU A 100 -11.49 -12.23 4.04
C LEU A 100 -10.83 -13.60 4.19
N GLU A 101 -9.79 -13.84 3.40
CA GLU A 101 -8.87 -14.96 3.63
C GLU A 101 -8.20 -14.88 5.01
N ASP A 102 -7.87 -16.04 5.57
CA ASP A 102 -7.29 -16.16 6.92
C ASP A 102 -5.96 -15.42 7.07
N LYS A 103 -5.20 -15.31 5.99
CA LYS A 103 -3.91 -14.62 5.92
C LYS A 103 -3.93 -13.53 4.86
N PRO A 104 -3.27 -12.39 5.09
CA PRO A 104 -3.15 -11.38 4.06
C PRO A 104 -2.30 -11.93 2.90
N LEU A 105 -2.66 -11.53 1.68
CA LEU A 105 -1.86 -11.78 0.48
C LEU A 105 -0.47 -11.15 0.59
N PHE A 106 -0.42 -9.95 1.17
CA PHE A 106 0.82 -9.21 1.37
C PHE A 106 0.78 -8.44 2.68
N SER A 107 1.93 -8.35 3.37
CA SER A 107 2.08 -7.50 4.54
C SER A 107 3.51 -6.97 4.67
N ARG A 108 3.65 -5.65 4.79
CA ARG A 108 4.94 -5.00 4.99
C ARG A 108 5.40 -5.12 6.44
N ARG A 109 6.57 -5.74 6.62
CA ARG A 109 7.18 -6.04 7.93
C ARG A 109 7.86 -4.84 8.63
N THR A 110 7.95 -3.68 7.99
CA THR A 110 8.64 -2.50 8.55
C THR A 110 7.69 -1.65 9.39
N ILE A 111 8.13 -1.21 10.58
CA ILE A 111 7.30 -0.40 11.50
C ILE A 111 7.03 0.97 10.89
N ARG A 112 8.05 1.84 10.81
CA ARG A 112 7.92 3.18 10.20
C ARG A 112 7.96 3.08 8.68
N SER A 113 6.78 3.00 8.05
CA SER A 113 6.64 2.89 6.58
C SER A 113 5.17 3.10 6.18
N ARG A 114 4.82 2.86 4.91
CA ARG A 114 3.42 2.72 4.47
C ARG A 114 2.68 1.61 5.21
N GLY A 115 3.38 0.61 5.74
CA GLY A 115 2.76 -0.48 6.50
C GLY A 115 1.71 -1.26 5.69
N THR A 116 1.85 -1.31 4.36
CA THR A 116 0.85 -1.85 3.45
C THR A 116 0.48 -3.29 3.79
N VAL A 117 -0.82 -3.56 3.84
CA VAL A 117 -1.41 -4.89 4.01
C VAL A 117 -2.46 -5.08 2.92
N CYS A 118 -2.35 -6.17 2.17
CA CYS A 118 -3.33 -6.53 1.14
C CYS A 118 -4.05 -7.81 1.55
N TRP A 119 -5.37 -7.75 1.61
CA TRP A 119 -6.25 -8.89 1.87
C TRP A 119 -6.94 -9.31 0.59
N VAL A 120 -7.09 -10.62 0.37
CA VAL A 120 -8.09 -11.11 -0.57
C VAL A 120 -9.43 -11.14 0.17
N GLY A 121 -10.43 -10.48 -0.40
CA GLY A 121 -11.79 -10.43 0.13
C GLY A 121 -12.82 -10.82 -0.92
N THR A 122 -13.83 -11.59 -0.53
CA THR A 122 -14.95 -11.98 -1.39
C THR A 122 -16.18 -11.16 -1.05
N TYR A 123 -16.84 -10.62 -2.08
CA TYR A 123 -18.09 -9.86 -1.96
C TYR A 123 -18.96 -10.11 -3.20
N ASN A 124 -20.21 -10.54 -3.00
CA ASN A 124 -21.12 -10.98 -4.06
C ASN A 124 -20.47 -11.97 -5.04
N ASP A 125 -19.83 -13.01 -4.51
CA ASP A 125 -19.15 -14.08 -5.28
C ASP A 125 -17.98 -13.61 -6.17
N GLU A 126 -17.57 -12.34 -6.05
CA GLU A 126 -16.40 -11.77 -6.73
C GLU A 126 -15.25 -11.54 -5.75
N GLN A 127 -14.01 -11.71 -6.22
CA GLN A 127 -12.82 -11.48 -5.42
C GLN A 127 -12.22 -10.08 -5.65
N TYR A 128 -11.78 -9.48 -4.55
CA TYR A 128 -11.18 -8.15 -4.51
C TYR A 128 -9.91 -8.18 -3.66
N ILE A 129 -9.03 -7.20 -3.89
CA ILE A 129 -7.93 -6.88 -3.00
C ILE A 129 -8.32 -5.68 -2.15
N VAL A 130 -8.37 -5.87 -0.84
CA VAL A 130 -8.50 -4.77 0.13
C VAL A 130 -7.11 -4.38 0.60
N LYS A 131 -6.65 -3.20 0.17
CA LYS A 131 -5.33 -2.65 0.42
C LYS A 131 -5.41 -1.56 1.49
N ASP A 132 -4.83 -1.85 2.65
CA ASP A 132 -4.67 -0.90 3.77
C ASP A 132 -3.25 -0.35 3.80
N TYR A 133 -3.08 0.96 3.95
CA TYR A 133 -1.75 1.57 4.07
C TYR A 133 -1.80 2.94 4.74
N TRP A 134 -0.63 3.45 5.10
CA TRP A 134 -0.44 4.74 5.76
C TRP A 134 0.27 5.73 4.83
N ARG A 135 -0.51 6.63 4.24
CA ARG A 135 -0.03 7.70 3.36
C ARG A 135 0.68 8.76 4.19
N ALA A 136 1.87 9.18 3.77
CA ALA A 136 2.56 10.31 4.39
C ALA A 136 1.90 11.62 3.95
N ASP A 137 1.82 12.58 4.87
CA ASP A 137 1.32 13.91 4.57
C ASP A 137 2.07 14.55 3.38
N GLY A 138 1.34 15.30 2.55
CA GLY A 138 1.85 15.89 1.31
C GLY A 138 1.87 14.99 0.07
N ARG A 139 1.50 13.70 0.15
CA ARG A 139 1.28 12.86 -1.04
C ARG A 139 -0.16 12.87 -1.49
N LEU A 140 -0.44 12.72 -2.79
CA LEU A 140 -1.80 12.51 -3.28
C LEU A 140 -2.33 11.12 -2.90
N CYS A 141 -3.65 10.95 -2.93
CA CYS A 141 -4.29 9.68 -2.59
C CYS A 141 -4.32 8.77 -3.82
N GLU A 142 -4.04 7.47 -3.66
CA GLU A 142 -4.13 6.49 -4.76
C GLU A 142 -5.55 6.46 -5.36
N SER A 143 -6.56 6.63 -4.50
CA SER A 143 -7.97 6.74 -4.88
C SER A 143 -8.27 7.92 -5.82
N GLU A 144 -7.49 9.01 -5.78
CA GLU A 144 -7.69 10.17 -6.67
C GLU A 144 -7.32 9.81 -8.11
N PHE A 145 -6.23 9.05 -8.30
CA PHE A 145 -5.83 8.55 -9.61
C PHE A 145 -6.76 7.44 -10.09
N LEU A 146 -7.05 6.46 -9.23
CA LEU A 146 -7.90 5.33 -9.58
C LEU A 146 -9.33 5.75 -9.97
N ARG A 147 -9.83 6.89 -9.46
CA ARG A 147 -11.10 7.49 -9.89
C ARG A 147 -11.12 7.85 -11.37
N GLY A 148 -10.03 8.42 -11.88
CA GLY A 148 -9.90 8.72 -13.31
C GLY A 148 -9.78 7.45 -14.15
N LEU A 149 -9.14 6.41 -13.61
CA LEU A 149 -8.80 5.19 -14.35
C LEU A 149 -9.94 4.17 -14.49
N VAL A 150 -11.14 4.49 -13.98
CA VAL A 150 -12.31 3.63 -14.12
C VAL A 150 -12.65 3.43 -15.60
N ASN A 151 -12.90 2.18 -15.99
CA ASN A 151 -13.19 1.73 -17.36
C ASN A 151 -12.04 1.93 -18.37
N ILE A 152 -10.81 2.18 -17.92
CA ILE A 152 -9.63 2.11 -18.79
C ILE A 152 -9.21 0.65 -18.96
N LYS A 153 -9.31 0.13 -20.19
CA LYS A 153 -8.83 -1.21 -20.52
C LYS A 153 -7.33 -1.31 -20.24
N GLY A 154 -6.89 -2.43 -19.67
CA GLY A 154 -5.49 -2.64 -19.30
C GLY A 154 -5.07 -1.97 -17.99
N VAL A 155 -6.01 -1.39 -17.23
CA VAL A 155 -5.76 -0.77 -15.93
C VAL A 155 -6.66 -1.38 -14.84
N GLY A 156 -6.11 -1.56 -13.65
CA GLY A 156 -6.79 -2.16 -12.51
C GLY A 156 -7.98 -1.31 -12.06
N GLN A 157 -9.10 -1.99 -11.80
CA GLN A 157 -10.37 -1.33 -11.52
C GLN A 157 -10.62 -1.22 -10.01
N MET A 158 -10.90 0.00 -9.55
CA MET A 158 -11.27 0.26 -8.16
C MET A 158 -12.77 0.06 -7.95
N LEU A 159 -13.14 -0.69 -6.92
CA LEU A 159 -14.53 -0.81 -6.47
C LEU A 159 -14.90 0.35 -5.53
N THR A 160 -14.04 0.65 -4.57
CA THR A 160 -14.25 1.70 -3.58
C THR A 160 -12.96 2.05 -2.81
N TYR A 161 -13.02 3.05 -1.94
CA TYR A 161 -11.94 3.50 -1.08
C TYR A 161 -12.48 4.07 0.24
N VAL A 162 -11.61 4.28 1.22
CA VAL A 162 -11.85 5.10 2.41
C VAL A 162 -10.56 5.87 2.67
N ASP A 163 -10.60 7.15 2.38
CA ASP A 163 -9.46 8.05 2.54
C ASP A 163 -9.47 8.70 3.91
N ASP A 164 -8.29 8.98 4.45
CA ASP A 164 -8.07 9.77 5.67
C ASP A 164 -8.94 9.34 6.86
N ARG A 165 -9.17 8.03 7.00
CA ARG A 165 -10.03 7.46 8.04
C ARG A 165 -9.52 7.77 9.46
N ASP A 166 -8.20 7.77 9.61
CA ASP A 166 -7.49 8.07 10.86
C ASP A 166 -6.16 8.74 10.52
N SER A 167 -5.59 9.51 11.45
CA SER A 167 -4.19 9.95 11.37
C SER A 167 -3.41 9.58 12.61
N ILE A 168 -2.09 9.42 12.48
CA ILE A 168 -1.23 9.06 13.61
C ILE A 168 -1.18 10.20 14.62
N LYS A 169 -1.06 11.45 14.15
CA LYS A 169 -1.08 12.64 15.00
C LYS A 169 -2.38 12.74 15.81
N LEU A 170 -3.54 12.58 15.16
CA LEU A 170 -4.83 12.58 15.82
C LEU A 170 -4.94 11.42 16.82
N GLY A 171 -4.54 10.21 16.40
CA GLY A 171 -4.57 9.03 17.26
C GLY A 171 -3.66 9.13 18.48
N ARG A 172 -2.60 9.95 18.42
CA ARG A 172 -1.72 10.26 19.55
C ARG A 172 -2.20 11.46 20.39
N GLY A 173 -3.21 12.21 19.94
CA GLY A 173 -3.68 13.43 20.61
C GLY A 173 -2.66 14.57 20.60
N LEU A 174 -1.89 14.71 19.52
CA LEU A 174 -0.81 15.69 19.41
C LEU A 174 -1.15 16.78 18.37
N GLU A 175 -0.65 17.99 18.58
CA GLU A 175 -0.72 19.07 17.57
C GLU A 175 0.46 18.99 16.58
N SER A 176 1.60 18.51 17.03
CA SER A 176 2.81 18.30 16.23
C SER A 176 3.59 17.07 16.69
N MET A 177 4.39 16.48 15.79
CA MET A 177 5.26 15.36 16.09
C MET A 177 6.71 15.74 15.83
N ILE A 178 7.57 15.61 16.85
CA ILE A 178 8.98 15.97 16.80
C ILE A 178 9.79 14.75 17.26
N SER A 179 10.89 14.45 16.58
CA SER A 179 11.80 13.36 16.96
C SER A 179 12.71 13.75 18.13
N ASP A 180 13.42 12.77 18.68
CA ASP A 180 14.45 12.98 19.71
C ASP A 180 15.59 13.90 19.22
N SER A 181 15.78 14.01 17.91
CA SER A 181 16.77 14.92 17.28
C SER A 181 16.22 16.32 17.02
N GLY A 182 15.00 16.63 17.46
CA GLY A 182 14.33 17.91 17.19
C GLY A 182 13.78 18.06 15.78
N ALA A 183 13.84 17.03 14.94
CA ALA A 183 13.35 17.09 13.57
C ALA A 183 11.83 16.86 13.52
N PRO A 184 11.09 17.58 12.64
CA PRO A 184 9.67 17.32 12.45
C PRO A 184 9.44 15.91 11.88
N VAL A 185 8.40 15.24 12.37
CA VAL A 185 7.95 13.95 11.88
C VAL A 185 6.63 14.17 11.15
N ALA A 186 6.62 13.93 9.83
CA ALA A 186 5.41 14.04 9.03
C ALA A 186 4.29 13.12 9.56
N ASP A 187 3.06 13.61 9.53
CA ASP A 187 1.88 12.81 9.85
C ASP A 187 1.67 11.73 8.80
N ARG A 188 0.89 10.71 9.18
CA ARG A 188 0.43 9.70 8.24
C ARG A 188 -1.05 9.43 8.46
N SER A 189 -1.78 9.39 7.35
CA SER A 189 -3.20 9.05 7.34
C SER A 189 -3.40 7.60 6.91
N PHE A 190 -4.32 6.91 7.57
CA PHE A 190 -4.76 5.59 7.19
C PHE A 190 -5.66 5.68 5.96
N MET A 191 -5.31 4.87 4.96
CA MET A 191 -5.99 4.76 3.68
C MET A 191 -6.43 3.32 3.49
N ARG A 192 -7.58 3.13 2.86
CA ARG A 192 -8.07 1.83 2.38
C ARG A 192 -8.54 1.97 0.94
N VAL A 193 -8.07 1.09 0.06
CA VAL A 193 -8.57 0.99 -1.31
C VAL A 193 -9.00 -0.45 -1.57
N VAL A 194 -10.11 -0.63 -2.26
CA VAL A 194 -10.62 -1.93 -2.70
C VAL A 194 -10.57 -1.98 -4.22
N VAL A 195 -9.73 -2.85 -4.76
CA VAL A 195 -9.55 -3.05 -6.20
C VAL A 195 -9.94 -4.47 -6.60
N GLN A 196 -10.31 -4.68 -7.85
CA GLN A 196 -10.55 -6.01 -8.40
C GLN A 196 -9.30 -6.90 -8.24
N LYS A 197 -9.49 -8.17 -7.90
CA LYS A 197 -8.40 -9.15 -7.90
C LYS A 197 -8.22 -9.71 -9.31
N TYR A 198 -7.00 -9.61 -9.82
CA TYR A 198 -6.61 -10.16 -11.12
C TYR A 198 -5.86 -11.49 -10.97
N GLY A 199 -5.32 -11.98 -12.08
CA GLY A 199 -4.50 -13.19 -12.16
C GLY A 199 -3.10 -13.00 -11.58
N GLU A 200 -2.18 -13.86 -12.03
CA GLU A 200 -0.79 -13.84 -11.60
C GLU A 200 0.08 -12.90 -12.47
N THR A 201 1.36 -12.79 -12.13
CA THR A 201 2.34 -11.99 -12.91
C THR A 201 2.53 -12.56 -14.31
N LEU A 202 3.09 -11.73 -15.20
CA LEU A 202 3.26 -12.06 -16.63
C LEU A 202 4.05 -13.36 -16.91
N GLU A 203 4.88 -13.83 -15.97
CA GLU A 203 5.59 -15.11 -16.13
C GLU A 203 4.65 -16.32 -16.22
N LYS A 204 3.42 -16.21 -15.72
CA LYS A 204 2.42 -17.29 -15.75
C LYS A 204 1.65 -17.36 -17.06
N ALA A 205 2.04 -16.57 -18.06
CA ALA A 205 1.39 -16.58 -19.36
C ALA A 205 1.50 -17.97 -19.99
N THR A 206 0.37 -18.51 -20.43
CA THR A 206 0.24 -19.87 -20.97
C THR A 206 0.88 -20.06 -22.35
N SER A 207 1.23 -18.97 -23.04
CA SER A 207 1.90 -18.99 -24.33
C SER A 207 2.54 -17.64 -24.64
N ALA A 208 3.48 -17.60 -25.58
CA ALA A 208 4.05 -16.36 -26.09
C ALA A 208 2.98 -15.41 -26.65
N HIS A 209 1.95 -15.95 -27.31
CA HIS A 209 0.81 -15.15 -27.79
C HIS A 209 0.05 -14.49 -26.62
N HIS A 210 -0.25 -15.26 -25.56
CA HIS A 210 -0.91 -14.71 -24.37
C HIS A 210 -0.07 -13.62 -23.70
N LEU A 211 1.25 -13.83 -23.54
CA LEU A 211 2.17 -12.83 -23.02
C LEU A 211 2.14 -11.53 -23.85
N LEU A 212 2.24 -11.64 -25.18
CA LEU A 212 2.24 -10.47 -26.06
C LEU A 212 0.89 -9.74 -26.07
N CYS A 213 -0.23 -10.45 -25.98
CA CYS A 213 -1.55 -9.82 -25.79
C CYS A 213 -1.63 -9.07 -24.46
N ALA A 214 -1.11 -9.65 -23.38
CA ALA A 214 -1.10 -8.99 -22.07
C ALA A 214 -0.24 -7.73 -22.08
N VAL A 215 0.96 -7.79 -22.65
CA VAL A 215 1.85 -6.62 -22.78
C VAL A 215 1.25 -5.54 -23.66
N ARG A 216 0.60 -5.91 -24.78
CA ARG A 216 -0.14 -4.94 -25.62
C ARG A 216 -1.19 -4.20 -24.79
N ASP A 217 -2.02 -4.93 -24.06
CA ASP A 217 -3.11 -4.33 -23.29
C ASP A 217 -2.59 -3.44 -22.15
N ILE A 218 -1.47 -3.83 -21.52
CA ILE A 218 -0.74 -2.99 -20.54
C ILE A 218 -0.24 -1.69 -21.18
N VAL A 219 0.42 -1.77 -22.34
CA VAL A 219 0.93 -0.57 -23.04
C VAL A 219 -0.22 0.34 -23.48
N GLU A 220 -1.33 -0.22 -23.96
CA GLU A 220 -2.53 0.54 -24.30
C GLU A 220 -3.16 1.18 -23.06
N GLY A 221 -3.23 0.45 -21.94
CA GLY A 221 -3.72 0.97 -20.67
C GLY A 221 -2.87 2.11 -20.11
N HIS A 222 -1.54 2.01 -20.20
CA HIS A 222 -0.61 3.08 -19.83
C HIS A 222 -0.75 4.30 -20.74
N ARG A 223 -0.84 4.09 -22.05
CA ARG A 223 -1.10 5.19 -22.99
C ARG A 223 -2.40 5.90 -22.65
N ASP A 224 -3.46 5.14 -22.40
CA ASP A 224 -4.78 5.69 -22.12
C ASP A 224 -4.84 6.37 -20.74
N SER A 225 -4.12 5.87 -19.73
CA SER A 225 -3.98 6.55 -18.43
C SER A 225 -3.37 7.94 -18.59
N LEU A 226 -2.39 8.08 -19.49
CA LEU A 226 -1.76 9.36 -19.77
C LEU A 226 -2.65 10.27 -20.61
N LEU A 227 -3.10 9.79 -21.77
CA LEU A 227 -3.77 10.62 -22.76
C LEU A 227 -5.21 10.99 -22.37
N LYS A 228 -5.89 10.15 -21.60
CA LYS A 228 -7.29 10.37 -21.23
C LYS A 228 -7.45 10.99 -19.84
N VAL A 229 -6.52 10.71 -18.92
CA VAL A 229 -6.67 11.09 -17.50
C VAL A 229 -5.41 11.66 -16.85
N ASP A 230 -4.43 12.07 -17.66
CA ASP A 230 -3.20 12.76 -17.22
C ASP A 230 -2.39 12.01 -16.14
N THR A 231 -2.50 10.69 -16.05
CA THR A 231 -1.92 9.91 -14.94
C THR A 231 -0.73 9.07 -15.39
N LEU A 232 0.43 9.33 -14.78
CA LEU A 232 1.69 8.58 -14.92
C LEU A 232 1.88 7.65 -13.71
N HIS A 233 2.41 6.44 -13.92
CA HIS A 233 2.46 5.42 -12.87
C HIS A 233 3.69 5.50 -11.97
N ARG A 234 4.90 5.66 -12.54
CA ARG A 234 6.19 5.85 -11.84
C ARG A 234 6.75 4.69 -11.01
N ASP A 235 6.11 3.52 -11.02
CA ASP A 235 6.60 2.33 -10.31
C ASP A 235 6.14 1.04 -11.02
N LEU A 236 6.24 1.03 -12.34
CA LEU A 236 5.97 -0.19 -13.11
C LEU A 236 7.06 -1.22 -12.82
N SER A 237 6.65 -2.37 -12.34
CA SER A 237 7.53 -3.45 -11.90
C SER A 237 6.91 -4.80 -12.17
N PHE A 238 7.69 -5.87 -12.05
CA PHE A 238 7.21 -7.23 -12.28
C PHE A 238 5.95 -7.61 -11.49
N ASN A 239 5.79 -7.10 -10.26
CA ASN A 239 4.64 -7.40 -9.42
C ASN A 239 3.40 -6.54 -9.72
N ASN A 240 3.56 -5.49 -10.53
CA ASN A 240 2.50 -4.53 -10.85
C ASN A 240 1.89 -4.76 -12.23
N LEU A 241 2.46 -5.70 -13.00
CA LEU A 241 1.98 -6.13 -14.31
C LEU A 241 1.40 -7.54 -14.18
N LEU A 242 0.08 -7.65 -14.23
CA LEU A 242 -0.62 -8.92 -14.03
C LEU A 242 -1.34 -9.36 -15.31
N LEU A 243 -1.57 -10.66 -15.40
CA LEU A 243 -2.55 -11.23 -16.30
C LEU A 243 -3.95 -11.00 -15.73
N THR A 244 -4.90 -10.80 -16.62
CA THR A 244 -6.33 -10.75 -16.27
C THR A 244 -6.91 -12.15 -16.08
N LEU A 245 -8.16 -12.24 -15.65
CA LEU A 245 -8.85 -13.52 -15.55
C LEU A 245 -9.34 -13.94 -16.94
N PRO A 246 -9.47 -15.25 -17.24
CA PRO A 246 -9.86 -15.73 -18.59
C PRO A 246 -11.19 -15.20 -19.14
N ALA A 247 -12.06 -14.67 -18.28
CA ALA A 247 -13.35 -14.10 -18.66
C ALA A 247 -13.28 -12.61 -19.02
N ASP A 248 -12.14 -11.95 -18.78
CA ASP A 248 -11.95 -10.53 -19.03
C ASP A 248 -11.63 -10.27 -20.52
N ASP A 249 -12.01 -9.10 -21.03
CA ASP A 249 -11.75 -8.67 -22.42
C ASP A 249 -10.28 -8.24 -22.67
N ALA A 250 -9.58 -7.86 -21.61
CA ALA A 250 -8.13 -7.64 -21.65
C ALA A 250 -7.39 -8.94 -21.26
N CYS A 251 -6.14 -9.07 -21.69
CA CYS A 251 -5.22 -10.15 -21.32
C CYS A 251 -4.21 -9.72 -20.24
N GLY A 252 -4.03 -8.42 -20.03
CA GLY A 252 -3.07 -7.87 -19.08
C GLY A 252 -3.56 -6.58 -18.44
N VAL A 253 -3.04 -6.27 -17.25
CA VAL A 253 -3.51 -5.15 -16.44
C VAL A 253 -2.39 -4.55 -15.59
N ILE A 254 -2.41 -3.22 -15.48
CA ILE A 254 -1.54 -2.43 -14.58
C ILE A 254 -2.25 -2.21 -13.24
N ILE A 255 -1.58 -2.55 -12.13
CA ILE A 255 -2.07 -2.31 -10.77
C ILE A 255 -1.08 -1.47 -9.95
N ASP A 256 -1.51 -1.04 -8.76
CA ASP A 256 -0.69 -0.33 -7.76
C ASP A 256 -0.26 1.09 -8.16
N TRP A 257 -1.23 2.01 -8.18
CA TRP A 257 -1.04 3.41 -8.60
C TRP A 257 -0.60 4.33 -7.45
N ASP A 258 0.02 3.79 -6.40
CA ASP A 258 0.30 4.52 -5.16
C ASP A 258 1.48 5.51 -5.26
N MET A 259 2.27 5.40 -6.34
CA MET A 259 3.33 6.32 -6.73
C MET A 259 2.93 7.23 -7.90
N ALA A 260 1.68 7.17 -8.35
CA ALA A 260 1.22 7.89 -9.51
C ALA A 260 1.23 9.41 -9.31
N THR A 261 1.26 10.14 -10.42
CA THR A 261 1.22 11.60 -10.45
C THR A 261 0.59 12.12 -11.73
N GLY A 262 0.11 13.37 -11.70
CA GLY A 262 -0.28 14.11 -12.89
C GLY A 262 0.92 14.44 -13.77
N MET A 263 0.88 14.20 -15.08
CA MET A 263 1.95 14.65 -16.00
C MET A 263 2.01 16.18 -16.03
N THR A 264 0.84 16.85 -15.99
CA THR A 264 0.77 18.31 -15.94
C THR A 264 1.43 18.86 -14.67
N ASP A 265 1.28 18.17 -13.53
CA ASP A 265 1.88 18.58 -12.26
C ASP A 265 3.41 18.46 -12.31
N LEU A 266 3.95 17.39 -12.92
CA LEU A 266 5.40 17.24 -13.13
C LEU A 266 6.00 18.37 -13.97
N VAL A 267 5.28 18.82 -15.01
CA VAL A 267 5.72 19.95 -15.84
C VAL A 267 5.71 21.25 -15.04
N ARG A 268 4.70 21.46 -14.20
CA ARG A 268 4.57 22.66 -13.34
C ARG A 268 5.58 22.70 -12.21
N GLU A 269 6.02 21.53 -11.73
CA GLU A 269 6.97 21.36 -10.63
C GLU A 269 8.43 21.27 -11.06
N GLN A 270 8.75 21.47 -12.35
CA GLN A 270 10.13 21.62 -12.83
C GLN A 270 10.83 22.78 -12.09
N GLY A 271 11.50 22.45 -10.97
CA GLY A 271 12.17 23.39 -10.07
C GLY A 271 11.89 23.20 -8.57
N ARG A 272 11.00 22.28 -8.15
CA ARG A 272 10.64 22.06 -6.73
C ARG A 272 10.66 20.61 -6.25
N GLY A 273 11.06 19.65 -7.09
CA GLY A 273 11.10 18.23 -6.72
C GLY A 273 11.93 17.98 -5.46
N THR A 274 11.34 17.33 -4.46
CA THR A 274 12.09 16.87 -3.28
C THR A 274 12.97 15.68 -3.65
N ASP A 275 14.14 15.54 -3.05
CA ASP A 275 15.12 14.45 -3.30
C ASP A 275 14.52 13.03 -3.17
N GLY A 276 13.36 12.91 -2.48
CA GLY A 276 12.61 11.68 -2.33
C GLY A 276 11.83 11.23 -3.58
N ASP A 277 11.45 12.14 -4.48
CA ASP A 277 10.74 11.80 -5.73
C ASP A 277 11.68 11.25 -6.80
N LEU A 278 12.94 11.68 -6.80
CA LEU A 278 13.97 11.26 -7.76
C LEU A 278 14.41 9.79 -7.56
N ARG A 279 14.12 9.19 -6.41
CA ARG A 279 14.50 7.80 -6.07
C ARG A 279 13.31 6.85 -5.98
N THR A 280 12.19 7.21 -6.58
CA THR A 280 10.99 6.38 -6.62
C THR A 280 11.12 5.30 -7.71
N GLY A 281 10.64 4.09 -7.42
CA GLY A 281 10.70 2.96 -8.34
C GLY A 281 11.42 1.72 -7.79
N THR A 282 11.14 0.59 -8.44
CA THR A 282 11.76 -0.71 -8.10
C THR A 282 13.07 -0.88 -8.87
N MET A 283 14.22 -0.77 -8.16
CA MET A 283 15.58 -0.64 -8.74
C MET A 283 15.88 -1.47 -10.02
N PRO A 284 15.57 -2.78 -10.11
CA PRO A 284 15.85 -3.56 -11.34
C PRO A 284 15.07 -3.14 -12.58
N TYR A 285 13.96 -2.41 -12.42
CA TYR A 285 13.07 -1.99 -13.49
C TYR A 285 13.11 -0.47 -13.73
N GLN A 286 13.89 0.28 -12.94
CA GLN A 286 14.04 1.72 -13.16
C GLN A 286 14.77 1.99 -14.48
N SER A 287 14.37 3.07 -15.16
CA SER A 287 15.03 3.48 -16.40
C SER A 287 16.48 3.90 -16.18
N VAL A 288 17.28 3.79 -17.24
CA VAL A 288 18.68 4.25 -17.25
C VAL A 288 18.77 5.74 -16.89
N LYS A 289 17.81 6.54 -17.37
CA LYS A 289 17.69 7.97 -17.04
C LYS A 289 17.59 8.19 -15.52
N MET A 290 16.70 7.43 -14.87
CA MET A 290 16.49 7.51 -13.42
C MET A 290 17.66 6.94 -12.62
N LEU A 291 18.27 5.84 -13.07
CA LEU A 291 19.43 5.22 -12.40
C LEU A 291 20.69 6.10 -12.43
N HIS A 292 20.92 6.84 -13.50
CA HIS A 292 22.05 7.77 -13.57
C HIS A 292 21.90 8.95 -12.60
N GLY A 293 20.67 9.30 -12.23
CA GLY A 293 20.39 10.40 -11.28
C GLY A 293 21.02 11.73 -11.70
N ASP A 294 21.25 11.93 -13.00
CA ASP A 294 21.86 13.15 -13.53
C ASP A 294 20.84 14.29 -13.40
N PRO A 295 21.13 15.34 -12.62
CA PRO A 295 20.19 16.46 -12.43
C PRO A 295 19.85 17.22 -13.73
N ARG A 296 20.60 16.98 -14.81
CA ARG A 296 20.33 17.53 -16.15
C ARG A 296 19.27 16.74 -16.92
N LEU A 297 19.03 15.49 -16.54
CA LEU A 297 17.96 14.67 -17.11
C LEU A 297 16.64 15.05 -16.44
N SER A 298 15.55 15.09 -17.22
CA SER A 298 14.23 15.50 -16.72
C SER A 298 13.70 14.52 -15.66
N HIS A 299 12.66 14.97 -14.94
CA HIS A 299 11.88 14.12 -14.03
C HIS A 299 11.35 12.87 -14.74
N HIS A 300 10.99 11.85 -13.96
CA HIS A 300 10.34 10.62 -14.45
C HIS A 300 9.17 10.97 -15.37
N ASP A 301 9.15 10.41 -16.57
CA ASP A 301 8.13 10.62 -17.58
C ASP A 301 7.62 9.29 -18.14
N HIS A 302 6.74 9.37 -19.14
CA HIS A 302 6.11 8.21 -19.76
C HIS A 302 7.10 7.26 -20.45
N MET A 303 8.27 7.75 -20.89
CA MET A 303 9.28 6.88 -21.51
C MET A 303 9.96 6.00 -20.47
N ASP A 304 10.10 6.48 -19.24
CA ASP A 304 10.66 5.67 -18.14
C ASP A 304 9.71 4.53 -17.75
N ASP A 305 8.40 4.80 -17.73
CA ASP A 305 7.39 3.76 -17.51
C ASP A 305 7.42 2.71 -18.64
N LEU A 306 7.53 3.14 -19.90
CA LEU A 306 7.64 2.21 -21.05
C LEU A 306 8.93 1.39 -21.01
N GLU A 307 10.05 2.00 -20.61
CA GLU A 307 11.32 1.30 -20.39
C GLU A 307 11.19 0.25 -19.27
N SER A 308 10.46 0.59 -18.21
CA SER A 308 10.16 -0.36 -17.12
C SER A 308 9.34 -1.56 -17.62
N ILE A 309 8.31 -1.33 -18.44
CA ILE A 309 7.52 -2.42 -19.08
C ILE A 309 8.43 -3.30 -19.95
N PHE A 310 9.32 -2.68 -20.73
CA PHE A 310 10.30 -3.39 -21.55
C PHE A 310 11.23 -4.26 -20.71
N TYR A 311 11.74 -3.76 -19.58
CA TYR A 311 12.57 -4.54 -18.67
C TYR A 311 11.83 -5.71 -18.02
N VAL A 312 10.55 -5.55 -17.68
CA VAL A 312 9.74 -6.68 -17.21
C VAL A 312 9.56 -7.73 -18.30
N LEU A 313 9.31 -7.32 -19.55
CA LEU A 313 9.21 -8.26 -20.68
C LEU A 313 10.52 -9.02 -20.90
N CYS A 314 11.65 -8.32 -20.92
CA CYS A 314 12.97 -8.94 -21.00
C CYS A 314 13.19 -9.92 -19.85
N TYR A 315 12.86 -9.55 -18.63
CA TYR A 315 12.98 -10.43 -17.47
C TYR A 315 12.17 -11.72 -17.66
N VAL A 316 10.91 -11.62 -18.08
CA VAL A 316 10.06 -12.80 -18.33
C VAL A 316 10.67 -13.68 -19.43
N LEU A 317 11.10 -13.09 -20.55
CA LEU A 317 11.65 -13.82 -21.70
C LEU A 317 13.00 -14.49 -21.41
N PHE A 318 13.88 -13.83 -20.66
CA PHE A 318 15.22 -14.35 -20.37
C PHE A 318 15.26 -15.27 -19.14
N SER A 319 14.24 -15.22 -18.29
CA SER A 319 14.14 -16.12 -17.14
C SER A 319 13.52 -17.46 -17.50
N HIS A 320 13.05 -17.67 -18.73
CA HIS A 320 12.40 -18.91 -19.17
C HIS A 320 13.07 -19.52 -20.41
N ASP A 321 13.14 -20.85 -20.44
CA ASP A 321 13.62 -21.59 -21.61
C ASP A 321 12.55 -21.63 -22.73
N THR A 322 12.89 -22.24 -23.87
CA THR A 322 11.99 -22.37 -25.03
C THR A 322 10.75 -23.22 -24.74
N SER A 323 10.71 -23.95 -23.62
CA SER A 323 9.55 -24.71 -23.14
C SER A 323 8.70 -23.93 -22.14
N GLY A 324 9.09 -22.69 -21.82
CA GLY A 324 8.40 -21.84 -20.84
C GLY A 324 8.70 -22.22 -19.39
N LYS A 325 9.80 -22.93 -19.12
CA LYS A 325 10.22 -23.26 -17.75
C LYS A 325 11.26 -22.25 -17.27
N LEU A 326 11.16 -21.86 -16.00
CA LEU A 326 12.17 -21.04 -15.33
C LEU A 326 13.56 -21.67 -15.51
N VAL A 327 14.49 -20.89 -16.04
CA VAL A 327 15.90 -21.28 -16.13
C VAL A 327 16.46 -21.21 -14.72
N GLU A 328 16.78 -22.35 -14.13
CA GLU A 328 17.50 -22.39 -12.85
C GLU A 328 18.88 -21.77 -13.05
N ASN A 329 19.10 -20.58 -12.48
CA ASN A 329 20.42 -19.98 -12.42
C ASN A 329 21.26 -20.77 -11.41
N ASN A 330 22.28 -21.49 -11.89
CA ASN A 330 23.31 -22.13 -11.07
C ASN A 330 24.17 -21.10 -10.32
#